data_AF-A0A256HTG2-F1
#
_entry.id   AF-A0A256HTG2-F1
#
_cell.length_a   1.000
_cell.length_b   1.000
_cell.length_c   1.000
_cell.angle_alpha   90.00
_cell.angle_beta   90.00
_cell.angle_gamma   90.00
#
_symmetry.space_group_name_H-M   'P 1'
#
loop_
_entity.id
_entity.type
_entity.pdbx_description
1 polymer ?
#
loop_
_entity_poly.entity_id
_entity_poly.type
_entity_poly.pdbx_seq_one_letter_code
_entity_poly.pdbx_strand_id
1 'polypeptide(L)'
;MTRNKRDTEATGVSKRETRTLDRRRVLRGLGVGAGVAALGLGGVGSAAADTASVSGGGNALQAAIDDADDGDTIVVTDDVTYDPVTVDAGVTLEADGDPTIEGAGGISTAVSIEADDVTITGFTVTNPDGLLGIKVQEGYDGATIENNAVEDVGPTGRLGVTGIVVGQGDHDDVSIVNNVIQNLDQETTEDSGFPTVNGILFDADNSDPGTITETTVNNNTIEEIESDIAPLGIVVQHETDGVTINNNEIRDLVAADDTDSDPDDGVDFGFTFAQGINIASPATADTVINHNVIEDITSAETILPEAVKIDGDGSGLTFRANRFLVAVGLNNRNGTDDGSRDPSGDPVVDAKNNWWGSEDGPEKADFNQDADDDDRSDVVGNVEFEPFLRNPPGPKGKGNGRGGGGGGNGGGGGNGGNGRGRGNGKGGT
;
A
#
# COMPACT_ATOMS: atom_id res chain seq x y z
N MET A 1 61.55 -11.95 22.58
CA MET A 1 60.20 -11.45 22.25
C MET A 1 59.68 -12.26 21.09
N THR A 2 58.93 -13.31 21.41
CA THR A 2 58.52 -14.41 20.55
C THR A 2 57.21 -14.06 19.84
N ARG A 3 57.21 -14.06 18.50
CA ARG A 3 56.03 -13.88 17.64
C ARG A 3 55.27 -15.21 17.56
N ASN A 4 54.00 -15.21 17.99
CA ASN A 4 53.04 -16.26 17.67
C ASN A 4 52.32 -15.91 16.37
N LYS A 5 52.59 -16.67 15.30
CA LYS A 5 51.69 -16.83 14.16
C LYS A 5 50.60 -17.82 14.57
N ARG A 6 49.33 -17.45 14.40
CA ARG A 6 48.23 -18.41 14.32
C ARG A 6 47.89 -18.58 12.86
N ASP A 7 48.02 -19.81 12.38
CA ASP A 7 47.48 -20.26 11.12
C ASP A 7 45.97 -20.49 11.32
N THR A 8 45.14 -19.95 10.42
CA THR A 8 43.70 -20.22 10.38
C THR A 8 43.46 -21.01 9.10
N GLU A 9 43.14 -22.30 9.27
CA GLU A 9 42.73 -23.20 8.20
C GLU A 9 41.34 -22.78 7.71
N ALA A 10 41.23 -22.51 6.41
CA ALA A 10 39.97 -22.30 5.72
C ALA A 10 39.40 -23.66 5.29
N THR A 11 38.34 -24.11 5.93
CA THR A 11 37.55 -25.26 5.45
C THR A 11 36.49 -24.76 4.47
N GLY A 12 36.78 -24.91 3.18
CA GLY A 12 35.83 -24.70 2.10
C GLY A 12 34.75 -25.77 2.10
N VAL A 13 33.53 -25.38 2.44
CA VAL A 13 32.31 -26.14 2.18
C VAL A 13 31.65 -25.50 0.96
N SER A 14 31.68 -26.16 -0.20
CA SER A 14 30.93 -25.70 -1.36
C SER A 14 29.44 -25.90 -1.11
N LYS A 15 28.68 -24.80 -0.99
CA LYS A 15 27.22 -24.83 -1.10
C LYS A 15 26.87 -25.36 -2.49
N ARG A 16 26.12 -26.45 -2.51
CA ARG A 16 25.59 -27.07 -3.73
C ARG A 16 24.29 -26.32 -4.02
N GLU A 17 24.31 -25.42 -4.99
CA GLU A 17 23.09 -24.82 -5.54
C GLU A 17 22.22 -25.94 -6.10
N THR A 18 21.09 -26.17 -5.46
CA THR A 18 20.04 -27.03 -5.98
C THR A 18 19.18 -26.13 -6.85
N ARG A 19 19.48 -26.05 -8.15
CA ARG A 19 18.59 -25.39 -9.11
C ARG A 19 17.33 -26.24 -9.23
N THR A 20 16.29 -25.88 -8.48
CA THR A 20 14.92 -26.28 -8.74
C THR A 20 14.56 -25.74 -10.12
N LEU A 21 14.44 -26.65 -11.09
CA LEU A 21 13.89 -26.34 -12.40
C LEU A 21 12.41 -26.07 -12.19
N ASP A 22 12.05 -24.79 -12.19
CA ASP A 22 10.68 -24.33 -12.27
C ASP A 22 10.00 -24.95 -13.50
N ARG A 23 8.99 -25.79 -13.24
CA ARG A 23 8.28 -26.57 -14.25
C ARG A 23 7.21 -25.75 -14.96
N ARG A 24 6.83 -24.57 -14.44
CA ARG A 24 5.68 -23.81 -14.95
C ARG A 24 6.04 -22.93 -16.16
N ARG A 25 7.27 -22.39 -16.26
CA ARG A 25 7.75 -21.68 -17.46
C ARG A 25 7.85 -22.53 -18.76
N VAL A 26 7.78 -23.86 -18.69
CA VAL A 26 7.88 -24.75 -19.88
C VAL A 26 6.54 -24.96 -20.61
N LEU A 27 5.39 -24.67 -20.00
CA LEU A 27 4.08 -25.02 -20.58
C LEU A 27 3.48 -23.99 -21.55
N ARG A 28 4.03 -22.77 -21.67
CA ARG A 28 3.52 -21.76 -22.64
C ARG A 28 4.35 -21.65 -23.93
N GLY A 29 5.35 -22.51 -24.16
CA GLY A 29 6.29 -22.39 -25.28
C GLY A 29 6.43 -23.58 -26.24
N LEU A 30 5.57 -24.62 -26.19
CA LEU A 30 5.75 -25.81 -27.03
C LEU A 30 4.61 -26.04 -28.03
N GLY A 31 4.84 -25.51 -29.23
CA GLY A 31 4.22 -25.98 -30.45
C GLY A 31 4.52 -27.47 -30.68
N VAL A 32 3.43 -28.25 -30.77
CA VAL A 32 3.22 -29.50 -31.49
C VAL A 32 4.49 -30.28 -31.90
N GLY A 33 4.82 -31.32 -31.12
CA GLY A 33 5.75 -32.38 -31.49
C GLY A 33 5.31 -33.72 -30.90
N ALA A 34 4.54 -34.49 -31.65
CA ALA A 34 3.99 -35.78 -31.23
C ALA A 34 5.08 -36.85 -31.06
N GLY A 35 5.21 -37.39 -29.84
CA GLY A 35 6.03 -38.56 -29.52
C GLY A 35 5.41 -39.33 -28.36
N VAL A 36 4.62 -40.35 -28.69
CA VAL A 36 3.88 -41.19 -27.73
C VAL A 36 4.84 -42.16 -27.03
N ALA A 37 5.07 -41.93 -25.74
CA ALA A 37 5.58 -42.94 -24.81
C ALA A 37 4.52 -43.15 -23.72
N ALA A 38 3.77 -44.25 -23.83
CA ALA A 38 2.75 -44.64 -22.87
C ALA A 38 3.40 -45.22 -21.61
N LEU A 39 3.63 -44.34 -20.62
CA LEU A 39 3.84 -44.72 -19.22
C LEU A 39 2.47 -44.71 -18.53
N GLY A 40 2.11 -45.83 -17.90
CA GLY A 40 0.87 -45.97 -17.14
C GLY A 40 0.89 -45.05 -15.91
N LEU A 41 0.36 -43.84 -16.10
CA LEU A 41 0.00 -42.93 -15.01
C LEU A 41 -1.30 -43.46 -14.40
N GLY A 42 -1.22 -43.91 -13.14
CA GLY A 42 -2.41 -44.11 -12.33
C GLY A 42 -3.17 -42.79 -12.32
N GLY A 43 -4.43 -42.83 -12.75
CA GLY A 43 -5.28 -41.65 -12.79
C GLY A 43 -5.42 -41.09 -11.38
N VAL A 44 -4.68 -40.01 -11.11
CA VAL A 44 -5.14 -39.00 -10.16
C VAL A 44 -6.45 -38.49 -10.74
N GLY A 45 -7.56 -38.98 -10.20
CA GLY A 45 -8.85 -38.38 -10.48
C GLY A 45 -8.77 -36.97 -9.93
N SER A 46 -8.75 -35.97 -10.81
CA SER A 46 -9.09 -34.61 -10.43
C SER A 46 -10.46 -34.71 -9.80
N ALA A 47 -10.55 -34.50 -8.48
CA ALA A 47 -11.84 -34.21 -7.88
C ALA A 47 -12.42 -33.02 -8.65
N ALA A 48 -13.71 -33.07 -8.96
CA ALA A 48 -14.37 -31.92 -9.55
C ALA A 48 -14.58 -30.91 -8.42
N ALA A 49 -14.20 -29.66 -8.64
CA ALA A 49 -14.54 -28.55 -7.76
C ALA A 49 -16.02 -28.60 -7.40
N ASP A 50 -16.33 -28.62 -6.10
CA ASP A 50 -17.68 -28.56 -5.56
C ASP A 50 -18.04 -27.12 -5.18
N THR A 51 -19.34 -26.88 -4.96
CA THR A 51 -19.83 -25.58 -4.48
C THR A 51 -20.61 -25.75 -3.18
N ALA A 52 -20.12 -25.12 -2.12
CA ALA A 52 -20.77 -25.07 -0.81
C ALA A 52 -21.46 -23.72 -0.60
N SER A 53 -22.66 -23.72 -0.01
CA SER A 53 -23.33 -22.49 0.42
C SER A 53 -23.26 -22.35 1.93
N VAL A 54 -22.84 -21.16 2.40
CA VAL A 54 -22.63 -20.84 3.81
C VAL A 54 -23.58 -19.72 4.24
N SER A 55 -24.05 -19.82 5.49
CA SER A 55 -24.86 -18.81 6.18
C SER A 55 -24.73 -19.02 7.70
N GLY A 56 -25.10 -18.02 8.49
CA GLY A 56 -25.25 -18.10 9.95
C GLY A 56 -24.23 -17.34 10.78
N GLY A 57 -23.22 -16.73 10.14
CA GLY A 57 -22.21 -15.89 10.77
C GLY A 57 -21.28 -16.62 11.75
N GLY A 58 -20.51 -15.84 12.51
CA GLY A 58 -19.49 -16.34 13.43
C GLY A 58 -18.52 -17.28 12.71
N ASN A 59 -18.29 -18.47 13.27
CA ASN A 59 -17.32 -19.43 12.75
C ASN A 59 -17.80 -20.29 11.57
N ALA A 60 -19.00 -20.02 11.02
CA ALA A 60 -19.57 -20.86 9.97
C ALA A 60 -18.75 -20.84 8.66
N LEU A 61 -18.12 -19.72 8.32
CA LEU A 61 -17.22 -19.61 7.16
C LEU A 61 -15.94 -20.43 7.36
N GLN A 62 -15.28 -20.29 8.53
CA GLN A 62 -14.12 -21.12 8.84
C GLN A 62 -14.43 -22.61 8.78
N ALA A 63 -15.58 -23.04 9.33
CA ALA A 63 -15.96 -24.44 9.27
C ALA A 63 -16.15 -24.96 7.83
N ALA A 64 -16.58 -24.10 6.90
CA ALA A 64 -16.70 -24.46 5.49
C ALA A 64 -15.33 -24.52 4.80
N ILE A 65 -14.40 -23.65 5.17
CA ILE A 65 -13.01 -23.69 4.70
C ILE A 65 -12.34 -24.99 5.16
N ASP A 66 -12.48 -25.33 6.45
CA ASP A 66 -11.90 -26.54 7.05
C ASP A 66 -12.40 -27.85 6.38
N ASP A 67 -13.60 -27.82 5.78
CA ASP A 67 -14.25 -28.95 5.12
C ASP A 67 -14.02 -29.00 3.59
N ALA A 68 -13.46 -27.94 2.98
CA ALA A 68 -13.31 -27.82 1.53
C ALA A 68 -12.04 -28.50 0.99
N ASP A 69 -12.11 -28.96 -0.26
CA ASP A 69 -10.95 -29.43 -1.02
C ASP A 69 -10.42 -28.31 -1.95
N ASP A 70 -9.14 -28.42 -2.35
CA ASP A 70 -8.56 -27.48 -3.33
C ASP A 70 -9.39 -27.43 -4.62
N GLY A 71 -9.68 -26.20 -5.06
CA GLY A 71 -10.48 -25.86 -6.22
C GLY A 71 -11.96 -25.63 -5.93
N ASP A 72 -12.44 -25.89 -4.70
CA ASP A 72 -13.84 -25.67 -4.33
C ASP A 72 -14.23 -24.19 -4.30
N THR A 73 -15.53 -23.94 -4.42
CA THR A 73 -16.13 -22.61 -4.26
C THR A 73 -17.04 -22.58 -3.03
N ILE A 74 -16.79 -21.65 -2.13
CA ILE A 74 -17.58 -21.41 -0.92
C ILE A 74 -18.34 -20.09 -1.11
N VAL A 75 -19.66 -20.19 -1.25
CA VAL A 75 -20.55 -19.03 -1.48
C VAL A 75 -21.24 -18.64 -0.18
N VAL A 76 -20.97 -17.44 0.31
CA VAL A 76 -21.66 -16.85 1.48
C VAL A 76 -22.91 -16.13 1.01
N THR A 77 -24.06 -16.55 1.54
CA THR A 77 -25.39 -16.20 0.97
C THR A 77 -26.23 -15.28 1.84
N ASP A 78 -25.68 -14.79 2.95
CA ASP A 78 -26.34 -13.87 3.88
C ASP A 78 -25.46 -12.66 4.22
N ASP A 79 -26.08 -11.67 4.89
CA ASP A 79 -25.51 -10.35 5.15
C ASP A 79 -25.13 -10.22 6.63
N VAL A 80 -24.39 -11.21 7.16
CA VAL A 80 -24.04 -11.28 8.58
C VAL A 80 -22.53 -11.20 8.79
N THR A 81 -22.14 -10.93 10.04
CA THR A 81 -20.73 -10.91 10.45
C THR A 81 -20.18 -12.31 10.71
N TYR A 82 -18.99 -12.55 10.19
CA TYR A 82 -18.18 -13.75 10.37
C TYR A 82 -16.95 -13.44 11.23
N ASP A 83 -16.54 -14.44 12.01
CA ASP A 83 -15.29 -14.42 12.75
C ASP A 83 -14.09 -14.35 11.77
N PRO A 84 -12.90 -13.92 12.23
CA PRO A 84 -11.70 -13.94 11.39
C PRO A 84 -11.43 -15.34 10.83
N VAL A 85 -10.88 -15.39 9.62
CA VAL A 85 -10.66 -16.66 8.90
C VAL A 85 -9.19 -16.87 8.51
N THR A 86 -8.78 -18.14 8.54
CA THR A 86 -7.55 -18.65 7.94
C THR A 86 -7.96 -19.55 6.76
N VAL A 87 -7.51 -19.19 5.56
CA VAL A 87 -7.79 -19.90 4.31
C VAL A 87 -6.57 -20.76 3.96
N ASP A 88 -6.57 -22.01 4.42
CA ASP A 88 -5.46 -22.97 4.28
C ASP A 88 -5.71 -24.04 3.20
N ALA A 89 -6.71 -23.82 2.35
CA ALA A 89 -7.00 -24.59 1.14
C ALA A 89 -7.15 -23.65 -0.06
N GLY A 90 -6.77 -24.12 -1.26
CA GLY A 90 -6.83 -23.33 -2.49
C GLY A 90 -8.26 -23.20 -3.00
N VAL A 91 -9.07 -22.32 -2.39
CA VAL A 91 -10.52 -22.19 -2.64
C VAL A 91 -10.90 -20.82 -3.16
N THR A 92 -12.10 -20.73 -3.75
CA THR A 92 -12.76 -19.44 -4.02
C THR A 92 -13.78 -19.14 -2.92
N LEU A 93 -13.56 -18.06 -2.18
CA LEU A 93 -14.55 -17.46 -1.28
C LEU A 93 -15.31 -16.37 -2.04
N GLU A 94 -16.62 -16.55 -2.20
CA GLU A 94 -17.50 -15.64 -2.93
C GLU A 94 -18.64 -15.15 -2.04
N ALA A 95 -18.83 -13.84 -1.97
CA ALA A 95 -20.02 -13.24 -1.38
C ALA A 95 -21.13 -13.06 -2.43
N ASP A 96 -22.29 -13.70 -2.21
CA ASP A 96 -23.54 -13.47 -2.96
C ASP A 96 -24.51 -12.54 -2.19
N GLY A 97 -24.22 -12.29 -0.91
CA GLY A 97 -24.83 -11.23 -0.09
C GLY A 97 -23.85 -10.08 0.18
N ASP A 98 -24.07 -9.35 1.29
CA ASP A 98 -23.17 -8.33 1.81
C ASP A 98 -22.53 -8.77 3.16
N PRO A 99 -21.83 -9.93 3.25
CA PRO A 99 -21.23 -10.41 4.49
C PRO A 99 -20.03 -9.57 4.91
N THR A 100 -19.81 -9.51 6.22
CA THR A 100 -18.62 -8.88 6.82
C THR A 100 -17.73 -9.94 7.46
N ILE A 101 -16.43 -9.94 7.17
CA ILE A 101 -15.43 -10.64 7.98
C ILE A 101 -14.83 -9.60 8.93
N GLU A 102 -15.05 -9.78 10.24
CA GLU A 102 -14.58 -8.84 11.27
C GLU A 102 -13.41 -9.44 12.03
N GLY A 103 -12.29 -8.73 12.01
CA GLY A 103 -11.07 -9.03 12.75
C GLY A 103 -11.30 -9.06 14.27
N ALA A 104 -10.40 -9.73 15.00
CA ALA A 104 -10.49 -9.79 16.47
C ALA A 104 -9.81 -8.60 17.17
N GLY A 105 -9.39 -7.58 16.40
CA GLY A 105 -8.56 -6.47 16.87
C GLY A 105 -7.14 -6.90 17.26
N GLY A 106 -6.41 -6.00 17.91
CA GLY A 106 -5.04 -6.21 18.37
C GLY A 106 -4.10 -6.58 17.22
N ILE A 107 -3.30 -7.65 17.41
CA ILE A 107 -2.34 -8.09 16.39
C ILE A 107 -2.93 -9.07 15.35
N SER A 108 -4.24 -9.27 15.35
CA SER A 108 -4.90 -10.23 14.47
C SER A 108 -5.03 -9.70 13.04
N THR A 109 -5.17 -10.63 12.10
CA THR A 109 -5.59 -10.37 10.72
C THR A 109 -7.04 -10.82 10.57
N ALA A 110 -7.89 -10.05 9.89
CA ALA A 110 -9.26 -10.47 9.62
C ALA A 110 -9.32 -11.66 8.64
N VAL A 111 -8.48 -11.64 7.60
CA VAL A 111 -8.33 -12.76 6.65
C VAL A 111 -6.86 -13.12 6.42
N SER A 112 -6.47 -14.34 6.81
CA SER A 112 -5.14 -14.92 6.58
C SER A 112 -5.20 -15.93 5.43
N ILE A 113 -4.52 -15.66 4.31
CA ILE A 113 -4.39 -16.60 3.18
C ILE A 113 -3.12 -17.43 3.39
N GLU A 114 -3.31 -18.75 3.56
CA GLU A 114 -2.30 -19.75 3.91
C GLU A 114 -2.27 -20.93 2.92
N ALA A 115 -2.71 -20.67 1.67
CA ALA A 115 -2.67 -21.61 0.56
C ALA A 115 -2.48 -20.87 -0.78
N ASP A 116 -1.98 -21.61 -1.76
CA ASP A 116 -1.91 -21.15 -3.15
C ASP A 116 -3.30 -21.11 -3.79
N ASP A 117 -3.44 -20.34 -4.88
CA ASP A 117 -4.62 -20.33 -5.74
C ASP A 117 -5.94 -19.95 -5.01
N VAL A 118 -5.84 -19.15 -3.94
CA VAL A 118 -6.99 -18.64 -3.19
C VAL A 118 -7.61 -17.43 -3.88
N THR A 119 -8.93 -17.40 -4.02
CA THR A 119 -9.67 -16.22 -4.45
C THR A 119 -10.60 -15.73 -3.34
N ILE A 120 -10.61 -14.42 -3.06
CA ILE A 120 -11.55 -13.77 -2.15
C ILE A 120 -12.25 -12.65 -2.90
N THR A 121 -13.58 -12.73 -2.99
CA THR A 121 -14.36 -11.76 -3.76
C THR A 121 -15.68 -11.34 -3.11
N GLY A 122 -15.95 -10.03 -3.15
CA GLY A 122 -17.22 -9.43 -2.74
C GLY A 122 -17.43 -9.19 -1.24
N PHE A 123 -16.40 -9.39 -0.40
CA PHE A 123 -16.55 -9.24 1.05
C PHE A 123 -16.34 -7.80 1.52
N THR A 124 -17.04 -7.44 2.60
CA THR A 124 -16.55 -6.37 3.49
C THR A 124 -15.61 -6.99 4.52
N VAL A 125 -14.41 -6.43 4.69
CA VAL A 125 -13.40 -6.88 5.64
C VAL A 125 -13.06 -5.72 6.56
N THR A 126 -13.26 -5.91 7.86
CA THR A 126 -12.97 -4.89 8.88
C THR A 126 -12.06 -5.46 9.96
N ASN A 127 -11.28 -4.62 10.64
CA ASN A 127 -10.48 -5.05 11.78
C ASN A 127 -10.27 -3.88 12.75
N PRO A 128 -11.34 -3.44 13.43
CA PRO A 128 -11.26 -2.31 14.35
C PRO A 128 -10.27 -2.63 15.48
N ASP A 129 -9.47 -1.65 15.86
CA ASP A 129 -8.36 -1.79 16.81
C ASP A 129 -7.31 -2.86 16.40
N GLY A 130 -7.31 -3.28 15.13
CA GLY A 130 -6.50 -4.37 14.59
C GLY A 130 -5.50 -3.93 13.52
N LEU A 131 -4.47 -4.74 13.30
CA LEU A 131 -3.39 -4.37 12.38
C LEU A 131 -3.74 -4.52 10.92
N LEU A 132 -4.37 -5.65 10.56
CA LEU A 132 -4.36 -6.13 9.18
C LEU A 132 -5.77 -6.53 8.71
N GLY A 133 -6.17 -6.05 7.53
CA GLY A 133 -7.38 -6.52 6.86
C GLY A 133 -7.17 -7.91 6.26
N ILE A 134 -6.55 -7.97 5.08
CA ILE A 134 -6.26 -9.21 4.34
C ILE A 134 -4.75 -9.40 4.23
N LYS A 135 -4.25 -10.60 4.52
CA LYS A 135 -2.82 -10.93 4.38
C LYS A 135 -2.62 -12.22 3.59
N VAL A 136 -1.83 -12.15 2.52
CA VAL A 136 -1.16 -13.31 1.91
C VAL A 136 0.06 -13.65 2.75
N GLN A 137 0.10 -14.83 3.34
CA GLN A 137 1.25 -15.26 4.16
C GLN A 137 2.46 -15.61 3.29
N GLU A 138 3.61 -15.83 3.93
CA GLU A 138 4.89 -16.05 3.26
C GLU A 138 4.85 -17.17 2.21
N GLY A 139 5.24 -16.85 0.98
CA GLY A 139 5.51 -17.85 -0.06
C GLY A 139 4.30 -18.48 -0.74
N TYR A 140 3.10 -17.89 -0.62
CA TYR A 140 1.90 -18.36 -1.30
C TYR A 140 1.63 -17.61 -2.60
N ASP A 141 1.33 -18.37 -3.66
CA ASP A 141 1.19 -17.90 -5.04
C ASP A 141 -0.28 -17.88 -5.49
N GLY A 142 -0.58 -17.14 -6.56
CA GLY A 142 -1.88 -17.20 -7.25
C GLY A 142 -3.04 -16.59 -6.45
N ALA A 143 -2.76 -15.84 -5.38
CA ALA A 143 -3.78 -15.18 -4.59
C ALA A 143 -4.51 -14.10 -5.40
N THR A 144 -5.84 -14.19 -5.48
CA THR A 144 -6.70 -13.18 -6.11
C THR A 144 -7.60 -12.54 -5.07
N ILE A 145 -7.40 -11.24 -4.83
CA ILE A 145 -8.17 -10.43 -3.89
C ILE A 145 -8.92 -9.39 -4.73
N GLU A 146 -10.22 -9.60 -4.95
CA GLU A 146 -10.99 -8.73 -5.85
C GLU A 146 -12.37 -8.29 -5.37
N ASN A 147 -12.80 -7.10 -5.77
CA ASN A 147 -14.14 -6.57 -5.45
C ASN A 147 -14.48 -6.56 -3.95
N ASN A 148 -13.48 -6.44 -3.08
CA ASN A 148 -13.69 -6.36 -1.63
C ASN A 148 -13.69 -4.89 -1.16
N ALA A 149 -14.40 -4.62 -0.07
CA ALA A 149 -14.26 -3.40 0.71
C ALA A 149 -13.43 -3.72 1.95
N VAL A 150 -12.22 -3.17 2.06
CA VAL A 150 -11.38 -3.29 3.25
C VAL A 150 -11.43 -1.95 3.98
N GLU A 151 -12.10 -1.92 5.13
CA GLU A 151 -12.39 -0.67 5.84
C GLU A 151 -12.26 -0.81 7.35
N ASP A 152 -12.13 0.31 8.05
CA ASP A 152 -12.10 0.38 9.51
C ASP A 152 -11.02 -0.57 10.10
N VAL A 153 -9.78 -0.40 9.64
CA VAL A 153 -8.61 -1.12 10.14
C VAL A 153 -7.79 -0.17 11.00
N GLY A 154 -7.44 -0.62 12.20
CA GLY A 154 -6.75 0.20 13.19
C GLY A 154 -7.71 1.03 14.06
N PRO A 155 -7.19 2.02 14.80
CA PRO A 155 -5.76 2.25 15.03
C PRO A 155 -5.15 1.25 16.04
N THR A 156 -3.83 1.10 16.06
CA THR A 156 -3.17 0.17 17.01
C THR A 156 -2.06 0.77 17.87
N GLY A 157 -1.74 2.05 17.68
CA GLY A 157 -0.72 2.75 18.46
C GLY A 157 0.71 2.41 18.03
N ARG A 158 1.15 1.18 18.30
CA ARG A 158 2.59 0.84 18.22
C ARG A 158 3.04 0.29 16.86
N LEU A 159 2.18 -0.48 16.20
CA LEU A 159 2.52 -1.24 15.01
C LEU A 159 1.79 -0.64 13.81
N GLY A 160 2.34 -0.82 12.61
CA GLY A 160 1.72 -0.30 11.40
C GLY A 160 0.39 -0.99 11.10
N VAL A 161 -0.52 -0.23 10.50
CA VAL A 161 -1.84 -0.68 10.05
C VAL A 161 -1.79 -0.91 8.54
N THR A 162 -2.46 -1.95 8.04
CA THR A 162 -2.52 -2.18 6.60
C THR A 162 -3.81 -2.85 6.14
N GLY A 163 -4.38 -2.34 5.05
CA GLY A 163 -5.56 -2.92 4.42
C GLY A 163 -5.25 -4.30 3.83
N ILE A 164 -4.38 -4.34 2.81
CA ILE A 164 -3.97 -5.57 2.14
C ILE A 164 -2.45 -5.74 2.19
N VAL A 165 -1.98 -6.90 2.67
CA VAL A 165 -0.56 -7.24 2.73
C VAL A 165 -0.26 -8.47 1.87
N VAL A 166 0.77 -8.37 1.03
CA VAL A 166 1.50 -9.54 0.53
C VAL A 166 2.74 -9.68 1.40
N GLY A 167 2.81 -10.80 2.13
CA GLY A 167 3.84 -11.07 3.12
C GLY A 167 5.22 -11.27 2.51
N GLN A 168 6.16 -11.69 3.35
CA GLN A 168 7.56 -11.87 2.97
C GLN A 168 7.75 -13.08 2.05
N GLY A 169 8.91 -13.15 1.40
CA GLY A 169 9.32 -14.29 0.58
C GLY A 169 9.05 -14.09 -0.91
N ASP A 170 9.15 -15.17 -1.68
CA ASP A 170 8.85 -15.12 -3.10
C ASP A 170 7.34 -15.31 -3.32
N HIS A 171 6.77 -14.52 -4.23
CA HIS A 171 5.36 -14.63 -4.61
C HIS A 171 5.20 -14.51 -6.13
N ASP A 172 4.31 -15.31 -6.71
CA ASP A 172 3.97 -15.29 -8.13
C ASP A 172 2.46 -15.14 -8.35
N ASP A 173 2.09 -14.45 -9.43
CA ASP A 173 0.69 -14.35 -9.93
C ASP A 173 -0.31 -13.80 -8.90
N VAL A 174 0.11 -12.84 -8.05
CA VAL A 174 -0.78 -12.16 -7.11
C VAL A 174 -1.60 -11.07 -7.82
N SER A 175 -2.91 -11.05 -7.59
CA SER A 175 -3.85 -10.11 -8.20
C SER A 175 -4.67 -9.38 -7.15
N ILE A 176 -4.53 -8.05 -7.06
CA ILE A 176 -5.31 -7.18 -6.17
C ILE A 176 -6.12 -6.21 -7.04
N VAL A 177 -7.41 -6.47 -7.21
CA VAL A 177 -8.21 -5.85 -8.29
C VAL A 177 -9.58 -5.35 -7.83
N ASN A 178 -9.99 -4.15 -8.22
CA ASN A 178 -11.33 -3.61 -7.93
C ASN A 178 -11.66 -3.52 -6.43
N ASN A 179 -10.68 -3.45 -5.54
CA ASN A 179 -10.93 -3.29 -4.11
C ASN A 179 -11.13 -1.81 -3.76
N VAL A 180 -11.94 -1.55 -2.75
CA VAL A 180 -12.00 -0.26 -2.06
C VAL A 180 -11.31 -0.44 -0.72
N ILE A 181 -10.30 0.38 -0.45
CA ILE A 181 -9.47 0.32 0.76
C ILE A 181 -9.57 1.70 1.40
N GLN A 182 -10.27 1.78 2.54
CA GLN A 182 -10.62 3.08 3.12
C GLN A 182 -10.68 3.07 4.64
N ASN A 183 -10.75 4.26 5.26
CA ASN A 183 -10.88 4.41 6.71
C ASN A 183 -9.82 3.60 7.48
N LEU A 184 -8.56 3.76 7.08
CA LEU A 184 -7.44 3.19 7.81
C LEU A 184 -6.82 4.27 8.66
N ASP A 185 -6.64 3.95 9.94
CA ASP A 185 -6.14 4.90 10.91
C ASP A 185 -4.93 4.32 11.64
N GLN A 186 -3.95 5.17 11.90
CA GLN A 186 -2.82 4.84 12.74
C GLN A 186 -2.39 6.03 13.61
N GLU A 187 -2.75 5.91 14.87
CA GLU A 187 -2.33 6.79 15.95
C GLU A 187 -1.00 6.33 16.53
N THR A 188 -0.20 7.26 17.05
CA THR A 188 0.99 6.94 17.81
C THR A 188 0.68 6.81 19.30
N THR A 189 1.70 6.45 20.06
CA THR A 189 1.67 6.30 21.51
C THR A 189 3.10 6.47 22.01
N GLU A 190 3.31 6.68 23.30
CA GLU A 190 4.65 6.82 23.90
C GLU A 190 5.60 5.63 23.64
N ASP A 191 5.07 4.46 23.30
CA ASP A 191 5.84 3.24 22.98
C ASP A 191 6.06 3.03 21.46
N SER A 192 5.62 3.98 20.63
CA SER A 192 5.67 3.87 19.17
C SER A 192 7.08 4.05 18.63
N GLY A 193 7.43 3.20 17.67
CA GLY A 193 8.68 3.32 16.93
C GLY A 193 8.51 4.31 15.78
N PHE A 194 7.98 3.82 14.67
CA PHE A 194 7.67 4.60 13.48
C PHE A 194 6.58 3.85 12.69
N PRO A 195 5.36 3.74 13.23
CA PRO A 195 4.30 3.02 12.55
C PRO A 195 3.86 3.78 11.30
N THR A 196 3.60 3.05 10.22
CA THR A 196 2.96 3.59 9.02
C THR A 196 1.57 2.98 8.89
N VAL A 197 0.70 3.66 8.15
CA VAL A 197 -0.55 3.07 7.67
C VAL A 197 -0.47 2.90 6.17
N ASN A 198 -0.83 1.72 5.67
CA ASN A 198 -0.67 1.38 4.26
C ASN A 198 -2.00 0.90 3.67
N GLY A 199 -2.37 1.37 2.49
CA GLY A 199 -3.48 0.77 1.75
C GLY A 199 -3.13 -0.66 1.31
N ILE A 200 -2.06 -0.77 0.52
CA ILE A 200 -1.49 -2.04 0.05
C ILE A 200 0.02 -2.08 0.36
N LEU A 201 0.50 -3.16 0.98
CA LEU A 201 1.91 -3.37 1.29
C LEU A 201 2.41 -4.71 0.74
N PHE A 202 3.48 -4.67 -0.04
CA PHE A 202 4.30 -5.85 -0.34
C PHE A 202 5.48 -5.87 0.64
N ASP A 203 5.29 -6.52 1.79
CA ASP A 203 6.15 -6.51 2.98
C ASP A 203 7.34 -7.47 2.83
N ALA A 204 8.54 -6.93 2.70
CA ALA A 204 9.75 -7.71 2.44
C ALA A 204 10.67 -7.80 3.67
N ASP A 205 11.38 -8.91 3.85
CA ASP A 205 12.45 -8.97 4.85
C ASP A 205 13.65 -8.14 4.36
N ASN A 206 14.09 -7.17 5.17
CA ASN A 206 15.25 -6.31 4.88
C ASN A 206 16.54 -7.08 4.52
N SER A 207 16.68 -8.32 4.96
CA SER A 207 17.86 -9.17 4.74
C SER A 207 17.69 -10.17 3.59
N ASP A 208 16.45 -10.47 3.21
CA ASP A 208 16.08 -11.38 2.14
C ASP A 208 14.74 -10.92 1.54
N PRO A 209 14.76 -9.90 0.66
CA PRO A 209 13.55 -9.19 0.27
C PRO A 209 12.55 -10.05 -0.50
N GLY A 210 12.96 -11.22 -1.00
CA GLY A 210 12.15 -12.02 -1.92
C GLY A 210 11.85 -11.30 -3.23
N THR A 211 11.16 -11.98 -4.13
CA THR A 211 10.69 -11.42 -5.41
C THR A 211 9.20 -11.58 -5.57
N ILE A 212 8.50 -10.52 -6.00
CA ILE A 212 7.13 -10.60 -6.51
C ILE A 212 7.16 -10.65 -8.04
N THR A 213 6.56 -11.68 -8.63
CA THR A 213 6.49 -11.89 -10.08
C THR A 213 5.07 -11.94 -10.60
N GLU A 214 4.89 -11.55 -11.87
CA GLU A 214 3.60 -11.60 -12.60
C GLU A 214 2.42 -10.96 -11.83
N THR A 215 2.71 -9.99 -10.96
CA THR A 215 1.75 -9.42 -10.00
C THR A 215 1.03 -8.21 -10.58
N THR A 216 -0.27 -8.10 -10.30
CA THR A 216 -1.13 -7.00 -10.76
C THR A 216 -1.85 -6.31 -9.60
N VAL A 217 -1.73 -4.99 -9.53
CA VAL A 217 -2.54 -4.11 -8.67
C VAL A 217 -3.34 -3.19 -9.57
N ASN A 218 -4.64 -3.46 -9.73
CA ASN A 218 -5.43 -2.78 -10.77
C ASN A 218 -6.82 -2.33 -10.35
N ASN A 219 -7.17 -1.09 -10.71
CA ASN A 219 -8.52 -0.53 -10.51
C ASN A 219 -8.97 -0.54 -9.03
N ASN A 220 -8.04 -0.38 -8.10
CA ASN A 220 -8.37 -0.20 -6.70
C ASN A 220 -8.58 1.29 -6.39
N THR A 221 -9.46 1.55 -5.42
CA THR A 221 -9.63 2.86 -4.80
C THR A 221 -9.04 2.80 -3.39
N ILE A 222 -8.11 3.71 -3.09
CA ILE A 222 -7.41 3.81 -1.81
C ILE A 222 -7.61 5.24 -1.30
N GLU A 223 -8.40 5.39 -0.24
CA GLU A 223 -8.80 6.72 0.25
C GLU A 223 -9.00 6.76 1.76
N GLU A 224 -9.14 7.97 2.33
CA GLU A 224 -9.47 8.16 3.75
C GLU A 224 -8.47 7.41 4.67
N ILE A 225 -7.18 7.64 4.44
CA ILE A 225 -6.10 7.05 5.25
C ILE A 225 -5.45 8.14 6.08
N GLU A 226 -5.51 7.99 7.40
CA GLU A 226 -5.03 8.98 8.36
C GLU A 226 -3.94 8.38 9.24
N SER A 227 -2.91 9.17 9.56
CA SER A 227 -1.88 8.77 10.50
C SER A 227 -1.15 9.98 11.06
N ASP A 228 -0.69 9.86 12.31
CA ASP A 228 0.12 10.90 12.95
C ASP A 228 1.46 11.14 12.25
N ILE A 229 1.91 10.18 11.44
CA ILE A 229 3.24 10.22 10.83
C ILE A 229 3.19 10.03 9.33
N ALA A 230 2.66 8.89 8.88
CA ALA A 230 3.03 8.32 7.59
C ALA A 230 1.95 7.42 6.96
N PRO A 231 0.93 8.01 6.33
CA PRO A 231 0.02 7.29 5.45
C PRO A 231 0.60 7.09 4.05
N LEU A 232 0.46 5.85 3.58
CA LEU A 232 1.02 5.37 2.33
C LEU A 232 -0.06 4.62 1.53
N GLY A 233 -0.25 4.96 0.25
CA GLY A 233 -1.24 4.27 -0.58
C GLY A 233 -0.80 2.84 -0.93
N ILE A 234 0.24 2.71 -1.75
CA ILE A 234 0.82 1.42 -2.17
C ILE A 234 2.32 1.42 -1.87
N VAL A 235 2.81 0.40 -1.17
CA VAL A 235 4.23 0.25 -0.82
C VAL A 235 4.79 -1.05 -1.37
N VAL A 236 5.90 -0.98 -2.10
CA VAL A 236 6.59 -2.15 -2.67
C VAL A 236 8.00 -2.28 -2.10
N GLN A 237 8.25 -3.29 -1.26
CA GLN A 237 9.56 -3.55 -0.66
C GLN A 237 10.28 -4.78 -1.25
N HIS A 238 9.55 -5.70 -1.88
CA HIS A 238 10.11 -6.87 -2.55
C HIS A 238 10.94 -6.48 -3.78
N GLU A 239 11.85 -7.36 -4.23
CA GLU A 239 12.31 -7.30 -5.62
C GLU A 239 11.12 -7.51 -6.57
N THR A 240 11.16 -6.90 -7.75
CA THR A 240 10.03 -6.96 -8.70
C THR A 240 10.48 -7.47 -10.07
N ASP A 241 9.70 -8.40 -10.65
CA ASP A 241 9.87 -8.85 -12.05
C ASP A 241 8.48 -9.01 -12.71
N GLY A 242 8.09 -8.03 -13.53
CA GLY A 242 6.81 -8.06 -14.25
C GLY A 242 5.61 -7.60 -13.41
N VAL A 243 5.81 -6.63 -12.51
CA VAL A 243 4.75 -6.04 -11.70
C VAL A 243 4.02 -4.92 -12.46
N THR A 244 2.69 -4.91 -12.40
CA THR A 244 1.86 -3.86 -13.00
C THR A 244 0.96 -3.19 -11.95
N ILE A 245 1.14 -1.89 -11.74
CA ILE A 245 0.28 -1.04 -10.89
C ILE A 245 -0.50 -0.10 -11.83
N ASN A 246 -1.75 -0.46 -12.14
CA ASN A 246 -2.52 0.19 -13.20
C ASN A 246 -3.88 0.72 -12.74
N ASN A 247 -4.24 1.93 -13.18
CA ASN A 247 -5.61 2.45 -13.05
C ASN A 247 -6.14 2.51 -11.61
N ASN A 248 -5.27 2.70 -10.63
CA ASN A 248 -5.69 2.89 -9.24
C ASN A 248 -5.98 4.38 -8.96
N GLU A 249 -6.91 4.63 -8.05
CA GLU A 249 -7.21 5.96 -7.51
C GLU A 249 -6.72 6.03 -6.08
N ILE A 250 -5.80 6.95 -5.79
CA ILE A 250 -5.20 7.13 -4.48
C ILE A 250 -5.41 8.58 -4.07
N ARG A 251 -6.23 8.80 -3.03
CA ARG A 251 -6.58 10.15 -2.57
C ARG A 251 -6.79 10.23 -1.08
N ASP A 252 -6.97 11.44 -0.56
CA ASP A 252 -7.37 11.69 0.82
C ASP A 252 -6.45 10.98 1.85
N LEU A 253 -5.12 11.03 1.63
CA LEU A 253 -4.12 10.57 2.59
C LEU A 253 -3.67 11.75 3.45
N VAL A 254 -3.79 11.65 4.78
CA VAL A 254 -3.51 12.77 5.68
C VAL A 254 -2.52 12.36 6.76
N ALA A 255 -1.34 13.01 6.73
CA ALA A 255 -0.36 12.92 7.79
C ALA A 255 -0.39 14.18 8.66
N ALA A 256 -0.86 14.10 9.90
CA ALA A 256 -0.89 15.24 10.82
C ALA A 256 -0.85 14.77 12.28
N ASP A 257 -0.20 15.54 13.15
CA ASP A 257 -0.16 15.29 14.59
C ASP A 257 -1.51 15.45 15.29
N ASP A 258 -2.52 15.99 14.60
CA ASP A 258 -3.86 16.27 15.12
C ASP A 258 -4.98 15.52 14.39
N THR A 259 -4.65 14.49 13.60
CA THR A 259 -5.65 13.67 12.88
C THR A 259 -6.22 12.50 13.68
N ASP A 260 -5.65 12.18 14.84
CA ASP A 260 -6.11 11.08 15.67
C ASP A 260 -7.36 11.37 16.53
N SER A 261 -7.87 10.32 17.18
CA SER A 261 -8.94 10.39 18.17
C SER A 261 -8.48 10.90 19.55
N ASP A 262 -7.16 10.96 19.79
CA ASP A 262 -6.53 11.45 21.03
C ASP A 262 -5.46 12.53 20.79
N PRO A 263 -5.86 13.80 20.52
CA PRO A 263 -4.95 14.88 20.14
C PRO A 263 -3.97 15.34 21.26
N ASP A 264 -3.97 14.65 22.40
CA ASP A 264 -3.09 14.85 23.56
C ASP A 264 -2.01 13.75 23.70
N ASP A 265 -1.92 12.81 22.74
CA ASP A 265 -0.78 11.93 22.54
C ASP A 265 0.51 12.80 22.57
N GLY A 266 1.44 12.50 23.46
CA GLY A 266 2.59 13.36 23.71
C GLY A 266 3.71 13.25 22.66
N VAL A 267 3.45 12.65 21.49
CA VAL A 267 4.48 12.11 20.60
C VAL A 267 4.55 12.89 19.28
N ASP A 268 5.31 13.97 19.32
CA ASP A 268 5.68 14.72 18.11
C ASP A 268 7.01 14.18 17.53
N PHE A 269 6.96 13.56 16.35
CA PHE A 269 8.15 13.12 15.61
C PHE A 269 8.94 14.28 14.99
N GLY A 270 8.36 15.49 14.97
CA GLY A 270 8.91 16.71 14.37
C GLY A 270 8.82 16.73 12.85
N PHE A 271 8.18 15.73 12.25
CA PHE A 271 7.90 15.64 10.83
C PHE A 271 6.77 14.63 10.57
N THR A 272 6.07 14.86 9.48
CA THR A 272 5.09 13.96 8.87
C THR A 272 5.47 13.79 7.42
N PHE A 273 5.05 12.70 6.76
CA PHE A 273 5.09 12.58 5.31
C PHE A 273 3.92 11.75 4.83
N ALA A 274 3.48 11.95 3.59
CA ALA A 274 2.40 11.15 3.00
C ALA A 274 2.75 10.84 1.55
N GLN A 275 2.54 9.59 1.12
CA GLN A 275 2.97 9.14 -0.21
C GLN A 275 1.90 8.28 -0.88
N GLY A 276 1.63 8.56 -2.16
CA GLY A 276 0.68 7.76 -2.92
C GLY A 276 1.23 6.36 -3.21
N ILE A 277 2.40 6.30 -3.84
CA ILE A 277 3.13 5.04 -4.12
C ILE A 277 4.57 5.17 -3.60
N ASN A 278 5.03 4.23 -2.78
CA ASN A 278 6.43 4.11 -2.38
C ASN A 278 7.06 2.84 -2.98
N ILE A 279 8.12 3.02 -3.77
CA ILE A 279 8.97 1.94 -4.26
C ILE A 279 10.26 1.90 -3.42
N ALA A 280 10.24 1.07 -2.38
CA ALA A 280 11.39 0.74 -1.54
C ALA A 280 12.08 -0.57 -1.98
N SER A 281 11.72 -1.06 -3.16
CA SER A 281 12.24 -2.29 -3.76
C SER A 281 13.76 -2.22 -4.02
N PRO A 282 14.56 -3.18 -3.54
CA PRO A 282 16.01 -3.16 -3.75
C PRO A 282 16.44 -3.51 -5.18
N ALA A 283 15.55 -4.09 -5.99
CA ALA A 283 15.77 -4.37 -7.40
C ALA A 283 14.45 -4.35 -8.18
N THR A 284 14.41 -3.61 -9.29
CA THR A 284 13.22 -3.55 -10.14
C THR A 284 13.50 -4.05 -11.55
N ALA A 285 12.60 -4.89 -12.05
CA ALA A 285 12.60 -5.39 -13.42
C ALA A 285 11.18 -5.36 -13.99
N ASP A 286 11.04 -4.85 -15.21
CA ASP A 286 9.78 -4.82 -15.97
C ASP A 286 8.57 -4.33 -15.16
N THR A 287 8.77 -3.34 -14.29
CA THR A 287 7.73 -2.82 -13.39
C THR A 287 7.08 -1.57 -13.97
N VAL A 288 5.77 -1.65 -14.16
CA VAL A 288 4.99 -0.62 -14.88
C VAL A 288 3.97 0.00 -13.94
N ILE A 289 4.01 1.34 -13.87
CA ILE A 289 3.07 2.14 -13.08
C ILE A 289 2.32 3.06 -14.04
N ASN A 290 1.05 2.78 -14.29
CA ASN A 290 0.31 3.46 -15.36
C ASN A 290 -1.14 3.79 -15.05
N HIS A 291 -1.65 4.87 -15.65
CA HIS A 291 -3.05 5.31 -15.54
C HIS A 291 -3.54 5.55 -14.10
N ASN A 292 -2.65 5.67 -13.12
CA ASN A 292 -3.06 5.93 -11.75
C ASN A 292 -3.42 7.41 -11.59
N VAL A 293 -4.38 7.70 -10.71
CA VAL A 293 -4.72 9.04 -10.26
C VAL A 293 -4.27 9.18 -8.81
N ILE A 294 -3.41 10.16 -8.54
CA ILE A 294 -2.87 10.40 -7.21
C ILE A 294 -3.09 11.87 -6.88
N GLU A 295 -3.99 12.15 -5.95
CA GLU A 295 -4.42 13.51 -5.59
C GLU A 295 -4.73 13.65 -4.10
N ASP A 296 -4.93 14.87 -3.62
CA ASP A 296 -5.39 15.16 -2.24
C ASP A 296 -4.60 14.48 -1.11
N ILE A 297 -3.28 14.32 -1.32
CA ILE A 297 -2.33 13.86 -0.29
C ILE A 297 -1.82 15.08 0.49
N THR A 298 -1.91 15.01 1.83
CA THR A 298 -1.51 16.06 2.74
C THR A 298 -0.48 15.57 3.75
N SER A 299 0.52 16.42 4.00
CA SER A 299 1.42 16.28 5.13
C SER A 299 1.49 17.61 5.86
N ALA A 300 1.17 17.62 7.16
CA ALA A 300 1.00 18.84 7.94
C ALA A 300 2.31 19.57 8.23
N GLU A 301 3.39 18.80 8.39
CA GLU A 301 4.69 19.29 8.85
C GLU A 301 5.68 19.53 7.68
N THR A 302 6.93 19.09 7.85
CA THR A 302 8.07 19.60 7.09
C THR A 302 8.27 18.94 5.73
N ILE A 303 7.81 17.70 5.54
CA ILE A 303 8.01 16.96 4.29
C ILE A 303 6.79 17.17 3.40
N LEU A 304 7.03 17.54 2.14
CA LEU A 304 5.95 17.73 1.18
C LEU A 304 5.32 16.37 0.82
N PRO A 305 4.00 16.31 0.58
CA PRO A 305 3.36 15.09 0.11
C PRO A 305 3.82 14.71 -1.31
N GLU A 306 3.98 13.41 -1.53
CA GLU A 306 4.58 12.87 -2.76
C GLU A 306 3.62 11.90 -3.45
N ALA A 307 3.47 11.99 -4.77
CA ALA A 307 2.62 11.05 -5.49
C ALA A 307 3.36 9.72 -5.64
N VAL A 308 4.65 9.80 -5.95
CA VAL A 308 5.55 8.65 -6.03
C VAL A 308 6.85 8.97 -5.32
N LYS A 309 7.26 8.09 -4.40
CA LYS A 309 8.61 8.04 -3.83
C LYS A 309 9.33 6.79 -4.30
N ILE A 310 10.60 6.92 -4.69
CA ILE A 310 11.50 5.80 -4.98
C ILE A 310 12.65 5.87 -3.99
N ASP A 311 12.62 5.00 -2.98
CA ASP A 311 13.68 4.82 -1.98
C ASP A 311 14.63 3.66 -2.34
N GLY A 312 14.25 2.83 -3.31
CA GLY A 312 15.01 1.68 -3.78
C GLY A 312 15.61 1.82 -5.18
N ASP A 313 15.63 0.73 -5.94
CA ASP A 313 16.08 0.68 -7.33
C ASP A 313 15.01 1.21 -8.29
N GLY A 314 15.33 2.29 -9.01
CA GLY A 314 14.45 2.85 -10.04
C GLY A 314 14.68 2.33 -11.46
N SER A 315 15.66 1.46 -11.68
CA SER A 315 16.17 1.16 -13.03
C SER A 315 15.23 0.34 -13.93
N GLY A 316 14.34 -0.45 -13.35
CA GLY A 316 13.30 -1.21 -14.06
C GLY A 316 11.92 -0.56 -14.06
N LEU A 317 11.80 0.69 -13.59
CA LEU A 317 10.51 1.38 -13.47
C LEU A 317 10.13 2.13 -14.74
N THR A 318 8.86 2.00 -15.16
CA THR A 318 8.28 2.79 -16.23
C THR A 318 6.95 3.43 -15.80
N PHE A 319 6.83 4.75 -15.91
CA PHE A 319 5.61 5.49 -15.58
C PHE A 319 4.93 6.04 -16.83
N ARG A 320 3.63 5.75 -17.01
CA ARG A 320 2.86 6.23 -18.19
C ARG A 320 1.44 6.64 -17.85
N ALA A 321 0.99 7.75 -18.44
CA ALA A 321 -0.41 8.17 -18.39
C ALA A 321 -0.99 8.33 -16.97
N ASN A 322 -0.13 8.50 -15.96
CA ASN A 322 -0.57 8.80 -14.60
C ASN A 322 -0.95 10.28 -14.47
N ARG A 323 -1.77 10.59 -13.46
CA ARG A 323 -2.12 11.94 -13.03
C ARG A 323 -1.53 12.17 -11.64
N PHE A 324 -0.46 12.96 -11.57
CA PHE A 324 0.19 13.35 -10.33
C PHE A 324 -0.29 14.76 -9.96
N LEU A 325 -1.23 14.86 -9.04
CA LEU A 325 -1.93 16.11 -8.67
C LEU A 325 -1.63 16.57 -7.25
N VAL A 326 -0.48 16.14 -6.71
CA VAL A 326 0.03 16.48 -5.39
C VAL A 326 1.25 17.41 -5.48
N ALA A 327 1.81 17.81 -4.33
CA ALA A 327 2.89 18.80 -4.27
C ALA A 327 4.17 18.33 -4.97
N VAL A 328 4.57 17.08 -4.77
CA VAL A 328 5.71 16.45 -5.48
C VAL A 328 5.19 15.28 -6.29
N GLY A 329 5.27 15.35 -7.62
CA GLY A 329 4.77 14.31 -8.50
C GLY A 329 5.59 13.02 -8.42
N LEU A 330 6.92 13.14 -8.46
CA LEU A 330 7.83 12.00 -8.38
C LEU A 330 9.15 12.42 -7.70
N ASN A 331 9.53 11.70 -6.66
CA ASN A 331 10.82 11.84 -5.98
C ASN A 331 11.61 10.54 -6.10
N ASN A 332 12.73 10.57 -6.83
CA ASN A 332 13.67 9.45 -6.94
C ASN A 332 15.06 9.77 -6.37
N ARG A 333 15.17 10.83 -5.57
CA ARG A 333 16.41 11.07 -4.84
C ARG A 333 16.53 10.06 -3.71
N ASN A 334 17.62 9.32 -3.74
CA ASN A 334 17.90 8.35 -2.70
C ASN A 334 18.49 9.06 -1.48
N GLY A 335 17.83 8.96 -0.32
CA GLY A 335 18.22 9.64 0.92
C GLY A 335 19.55 9.16 1.53
N THR A 336 20.27 8.25 0.87
CA THR A 336 21.59 7.76 1.31
C THR A 336 22.72 8.76 1.12
N ASP A 337 22.46 9.86 0.41
CA ASP A 337 23.46 10.90 0.25
C ASP A 337 23.71 11.52 1.62
N ASP A 338 24.98 11.71 1.96
CA ASP A 338 25.52 12.19 3.25
C ASP A 338 25.16 13.66 3.58
N GLY A 339 23.93 14.07 3.24
CA GLY A 339 23.50 15.46 3.09
C GLY A 339 23.92 16.08 1.76
N SER A 340 24.65 15.36 0.91
CA SER A 340 25.01 15.79 -0.43
C SER A 340 23.77 15.76 -1.34
N ARG A 341 23.27 16.92 -1.77
CA ARG A 341 22.24 16.99 -2.82
C ARG A 341 22.83 16.73 -4.21
N ASP A 342 23.59 15.64 -4.36
CA ASP A 342 24.26 15.30 -5.61
C ASP A 342 23.46 14.25 -6.37
N PRO A 343 22.65 14.64 -7.37
CA PRO A 343 21.80 13.71 -8.10
C PRO A 343 22.59 12.75 -9.01
N SER A 344 23.93 12.82 -9.06
CA SER A 344 24.71 11.94 -9.94
C SER A 344 24.63 10.45 -9.56
N GLY A 345 24.17 10.14 -8.35
CA GLY A 345 23.88 8.78 -7.88
C GLY A 345 22.44 8.31 -8.12
N ASP A 346 21.51 9.23 -8.42
CA ASP A 346 20.09 8.92 -8.53
C ASP A 346 19.78 8.07 -9.78
N PRO A 347 18.95 7.01 -9.67
CA PRO A 347 18.56 6.20 -10.81
C PRO A 347 17.80 7.03 -11.84
N VAL A 348 18.07 6.83 -13.13
CA VAL A 348 17.27 7.49 -14.18
C VAL A 348 15.92 6.78 -14.30
N VAL A 349 14.84 7.51 -14.05
CA VAL A 349 13.47 6.98 -14.11
C VAL A 349 12.75 7.45 -15.37
N ASP A 350 12.15 6.53 -16.11
CA ASP A 350 11.37 6.85 -17.32
C ASP A 350 9.92 7.21 -16.96
N ALA A 351 9.63 8.50 -16.85
CA ALA A 351 8.31 9.05 -16.53
C ALA A 351 7.71 9.91 -17.65
N LYS A 352 7.91 9.51 -18.90
CA LYS A 352 7.29 10.16 -20.06
C LYS A 352 5.78 10.00 -20.09
N ASN A 353 5.10 10.98 -20.65
CA ASN A 353 3.66 10.97 -20.90
C ASN A 353 2.77 10.87 -19.64
N ASN A 354 3.18 11.52 -18.54
CA ASN A 354 2.34 11.70 -17.36
C ASN A 354 1.77 13.13 -17.31
N TRP A 355 0.64 13.30 -16.62
CA TRP A 355 0.04 14.59 -16.33
C TRP A 355 0.53 15.08 -14.97
N TRP A 356 1.25 16.18 -14.99
CA TRP A 356 1.88 16.80 -13.81
C TRP A 356 1.07 17.99 -13.29
N GLY A 357 -0.23 18.06 -13.60
CA GLY A 357 -1.05 19.22 -13.27
C GLY A 357 -0.87 20.45 -14.17
N SER A 358 0.03 20.39 -15.16
CA SER A 358 0.27 21.47 -16.13
C SER A 358 0.58 20.95 -17.54
N GLU A 359 0.23 21.76 -18.55
CA GLU A 359 0.46 21.45 -19.97
C GLU A 359 1.94 21.52 -20.37
N ASP A 360 2.73 22.30 -19.62
CA ASP A 360 4.16 22.48 -19.85
C ASP A 360 5.01 21.37 -19.19
N GLY A 361 4.36 20.46 -18.44
CA GLY A 361 5.01 19.39 -17.69
C GLY A 361 5.14 19.71 -16.20
N PRO A 362 6.10 19.10 -15.47
CA PRO A 362 6.35 19.44 -14.08
C PRO A 362 6.73 20.92 -13.95
N GLU A 363 6.04 21.63 -13.06
CA GLU A 363 6.25 23.04 -12.75
C GLU A 363 7.16 23.24 -11.54
N LYS A 364 7.50 24.50 -11.30
CA LYS A 364 8.06 24.98 -10.05
C LYS A 364 6.97 25.13 -8.98
N ALA A 365 7.30 24.73 -7.76
CA ALA A 365 6.59 24.68 -6.52
C ALA A 365 7.48 25.47 -5.57
N ASP A 366 6.93 26.55 -5.03
CA ASP A 366 7.69 27.58 -4.33
C ASP A 366 8.38 27.10 -3.03
N PHE A 367 8.18 25.84 -2.63
CA PHE A 367 8.53 25.31 -1.32
C PHE A 367 9.39 24.04 -1.33
N ASN A 368 9.68 23.43 -2.49
CA ASN A 368 10.54 22.26 -2.53
C ASN A 368 12.01 22.69 -2.43
N GLN A 369 12.55 22.73 -1.21
CA GLN A 369 13.96 23.08 -0.97
C GLN A 369 14.94 22.06 -1.54
N ASP A 370 14.45 20.88 -1.91
CA ASP A 370 15.21 19.76 -2.44
C ASP A 370 15.12 19.66 -3.96
N ALA A 371 14.43 20.57 -4.65
CA ALA A 371 14.53 20.66 -6.10
C ALA A 371 15.98 20.95 -6.53
N ASP A 372 16.53 20.18 -7.48
CA ASP A 372 17.90 20.34 -7.99
C ASP A 372 18.11 21.63 -8.80
N ASP A 373 17.01 22.20 -9.29
CA ASP A 373 17.00 23.56 -9.81
C ASP A 373 15.72 24.29 -9.44
N ASP A 374 15.83 25.61 -9.43
CA ASP A 374 14.75 26.53 -9.12
C ASP A 374 13.60 26.46 -10.16
N ASP A 375 13.67 25.66 -11.22
CA ASP A 375 12.68 25.63 -12.30
C ASP A 375 11.87 24.32 -12.35
N ARG A 376 12.24 23.26 -11.61
CA ARG A 376 11.62 21.91 -11.65
C ARG A 376 11.50 21.28 -10.26
N SER A 377 10.41 21.52 -9.55
CA SER A 377 10.24 21.03 -8.17
C SER A 377 9.13 20.00 -7.99
N ASP A 378 8.29 19.79 -8.99
CA ASP A 378 7.35 18.66 -9.00
C ASP A 378 8.07 17.31 -9.19
N VAL A 379 9.36 17.39 -9.49
CA VAL A 379 10.28 16.27 -9.67
C VAL A 379 11.49 16.51 -8.78
N VAL A 380 11.95 15.47 -8.09
CA VAL A 380 13.19 15.49 -7.31
C VAL A 380 14.05 14.32 -7.78
N GLY A 381 15.25 14.60 -8.29
CA GLY A 381 16.20 13.63 -8.83
C GLY A 381 16.18 13.48 -10.36
N ASN A 382 16.80 12.40 -10.88
CA ASN A 382 16.99 12.15 -12.32
C ASN A 382 15.75 11.53 -12.98
N VAL A 383 14.80 12.35 -13.42
CA VAL A 383 13.58 11.87 -14.10
C VAL A 383 13.53 12.33 -15.55
N GLU A 384 13.33 11.38 -16.46
CA GLU A 384 12.98 11.68 -17.84
C GLU A 384 11.47 11.94 -17.96
N PHE A 385 11.10 13.14 -18.38
CA PHE A 385 9.70 13.47 -18.66
C PHE A 385 9.54 14.04 -20.08
N GLU A 386 8.42 13.70 -20.70
CA GLU A 386 7.91 14.36 -21.90
C GLU A 386 6.45 14.70 -21.58
N PRO A 387 6.04 15.99 -21.55
CA PRO A 387 4.68 16.35 -21.19
C PRO A 387 3.67 15.70 -22.15
N PHE A 388 2.65 15.03 -21.61
CA PHE A 388 1.53 14.52 -22.41
C PHE A 388 0.19 14.71 -21.71
N LEU A 389 -0.56 15.69 -22.20
CA LEU A 389 -2.03 15.76 -22.40
C LEU A 389 -2.32 17.24 -22.71
N ARG A 390 -2.65 17.56 -23.97
CA ARG A 390 -3.08 18.93 -24.35
C ARG A 390 -4.49 19.28 -23.88
N ASN A 391 -5.19 18.32 -23.27
CA ASN A 391 -6.56 18.45 -22.76
C ASN A 391 -6.60 17.95 -21.31
N PRO A 392 -6.50 18.84 -20.32
CA PRO A 392 -6.32 18.46 -18.93
C PRO A 392 -7.63 18.11 -18.20
N PRO A 393 -7.63 17.11 -17.31
CA PRO A 393 -8.59 16.97 -16.23
C PRO A 393 -8.15 17.83 -15.03
N GLY A 394 -8.80 18.98 -14.81
CA GLY A 394 -8.74 19.79 -13.58
C GLY A 394 -7.38 20.45 -13.23
N PRO A 395 -7.38 21.54 -12.43
CA PRO A 395 -6.15 22.10 -11.85
C PRO A 395 -5.65 21.26 -10.65
N LYS A 396 -4.35 21.36 -10.31
CA LYS A 396 -3.76 20.75 -9.10
C LYS A 396 -4.47 21.16 -7.81
N GLY A 397 -4.52 20.25 -6.84
CA GLY A 397 -4.72 20.59 -5.44
C GLY A 397 -3.61 21.52 -4.96
N LYS A 398 -3.96 22.59 -4.24
CA LYS A 398 -2.96 23.46 -3.61
C LYS A 398 -2.50 22.76 -2.35
N GLY A 399 -1.30 22.17 -2.35
CA GLY A 399 -0.72 21.61 -1.14
C GLY A 399 -0.79 22.61 0.02
N ASN A 400 -1.39 22.19 1.14
CA ASN A 400 -1.59 23.02 2.34
C ASN A 400 -0.29 23.19 3.14
N GLY A 401 0.84 23.48 2.48
CA GLY A 401 2.05 23.89 3.17
C GLY A 401 1.75 25.16 3.95
N ARG A 402 1.61 25.05 5.28
CA ARG A 402 1.33 26.15 6.19
C ARG A 402 2.46 27.19 6.07
N GLY A 403 2.24 28.18 5.20
CA GLY A 403 2.98 29.42 5.24
C GLY A 403 2.75 30.07 6.60
N GLY A 404 3.75 29.97 7.47
CA GLY A 404 3.83 30.69 8.75
C GLY A 404 3.73 32.20 8.52
N GLY A 405 2.49 32.70 8.45
CA GLY A 405 2.15 34.10 8.29
C GLY A 405 1.54 34.61 9.58
N GLY A 406 2.36 35.21 10.45
CA GLY A 406 1.95 35.84 11.69
C GLY A 406 0.76 36.79 11.50
N GLY A 407 -0.42 36.32 11.92
CA GLY A 407 -1.65 37.09 11.99
C GLY A 407 -1.60 38.08 13.16
N GLY A 408 -1.02 39.25 12.90
CA GLY A 408 -1.14 40.42 13.74
C GLY A 408 -2.62 40.79 13.96
N ASN A 409 -3.05 40.58 15.20
CA ASN A 409 -4.32 40.99 15.77
C ASN A 409 -4.57 42.50 15.54
N GLY A 410 -5.70 42.87 14.95
CA GLY A 410 -5.90 44.23 14.46
C GLY A 410 -7.33 44.64 14.11
N GLY A 411 -8.28 44.35 15.01
CA GLY A 411 -9.40 45.25 15.35
C GLY A 411 -10.41 45.68 14.27
N GLY A 412 -11.67 45.28 14.45
CA GLY A 412 -12.79 46.03 13.88
C GLY A 412 -14.12 45.31 14.01
N GLY A 413 -15.12 45.96 14.62
CA GLY A 413 -16.52 45.59 14.39
C GLY A 413 -17.45 45.62 15.59
N GLY A 414 -17.49 46.70 16.36
CA GLY A 414 -18.63 46.96 17.23
C GLY A 414 -19.86 47.34 16.38
N ASN A 415 -20.92 46.53 16.43
CA ASN A 415 -22.29 47.00 16.18
C ASN A 415 -23.31 45.99 16.71
N GLY A 416 -24.25 46.44 17.55
CA GLY A 416 -25.28 45.56 18.10
C GLY A 416 -26.09 46.20 19.22
N GLY A 417 -26.68 47.37 18.94
CA GLY A 417 -27.59 48.04 19.86
C GLY A 417 -28.98 47.41 19.92
N ASN A 418 -29.59 47.58 21.09
CA ASN A 418 -31.02 47.67 21.40
C ASN A 418 -31.88 46.39 21.41
N GLY A 419 -32.18 45.95 22.63
CA GLY A 419 -33.45 46.39 23.22
C GLY A 419 -34.35 45.28 23.79
N ARG A 420 -34.65 45.39 25.09
CA ARG A 420 -36.00 45.52 25.66
C ARG A 420 -35.95 45.21 27.17
N GLY A 421 -36.35 46.20 27.96
CA GLY A 421 -36.47 46.05 29.40
C GLY A 421 -37.69 45.25 29.83
N ARG A 422 -37.68 44.85 31.10
CA ARG A 422 -38.83 44.75 32.00
C ARG A 422 -38.31 44.75 33.43
N GLY A 423 -38.79 45.70 34.21
CA GLY A 423 -38.49 45.82 35.64
C GLY A 423 -39.35 44.90 36.50
N ASN A 424 -38.80 44.62 37.68
CA ASN A 424 -39.42 44.38 38.99
C ASN A 424 -38.22 44.27 39.95
N GLY A 425 -38.07 44.98 41.07
CA GLY A 425 -39.05 45.55 41.97
C GLY A 425 -39.07 44.74 43.27
N LYS A 426 -38.44 45.27 44.33
CA LYS A 426 -38.41 44.83 45.76
C LYS A 426 -37.55 43.58 46.05
N GLY A 427 -36.68 43.52 47.06
CA GLY A 427 -36.54 44.27 48.31
C GLY A 427 -36.71 43.31 49.49
N GLY A 428 -35.70 43.19 50.37
CA GLY A 428 -35.88 42.55 51.69
C GLY A 428 -34.67 41.77 52.21
N THR A 429 -34.04 42.36 53.24
CA THR A 429 -33.13 41.83 54.29
C THR A 429 -31.80 41.22 53.89
#